data_AF-A0A954X5Y2-F1
#
_entry.id   AF-A0A954X5Y2-F1
#
_cell.length_a   1.000
_cell.length_b   1.000
_cell.length_c   1.000
_cell.angle_alpha   90.00
_cell.angle_beta   90.00
_cell.angle_gamma   90.00
#
_symmetry.space_group_name_H-M   'P 1'
#
loop_
_entity.id
_entity.type
_entity.pdbx_description
1 polymer ?
#
loop_
_entity_poly.entity_id
_entity_poly.type
_entity_poly.pdbx_seq_one_letter_code
_entity_poly.pdbx_strand_id
1 'polypeptide(L)'
;QRFPSLQIAGRQASRFRCLTPEERDETVATIRDSGASITFVGLGCPRQEVWAYEFRDLLSMPILAVGAAFNFHAGLLPQAPPALQRRGMEWAYRLMREPRRLWKRYLLLNPLYVTLLLLQWSRARVIDPHSATPPKQEILYG
;
A
#
# COMPACT_ATOMS: atom_id res chain seq x y z
N GLN A 1 -12.88 11.35 18.81
CA GLN A 1 -11.54 11.67 18.26
C GLN A 1 -10.50 11.00 19.14
N ARG A 2 -9.61 10.13 18.60
CA ARG A 2 -8.67 9.30 19.41
C ARG A 2 -7.31 9.97 19.65
N PHE A 3 -6.89 10.86 18.74
CA PHE A 3 -5.62 11.58 18.82
C PHE A 3 -5.89 13.08 18.62
N PRO A 4 -6.05 13.86 19.70
CA PRO A 4 -6.47 15.26 19.59
C PRO A 4 -5.37 16.19 19.02
N SER A 5 -4.10 15.83 19.19
CA SER A 5 -2.96 16.59 18.65
C SER A 5 -2.62 16.28 17.20
N LEU A 6 -3.23 15.24 16.61
CA LEU A 6 -2.96 14.85 15.23
C LEU A 6 -3.63 15.85 14.28
N GLN A 7 -2.81 16.57 13.51
CA GLN A 7 -3.29 17.47 12.47
C GLN A 7 -3.44 16.71 11.16
N ILE A 8 -4.65 16.71 10.59
CA ILE A 8 -4.92 16.17 9.27
C ILE A 8 -4.97 17.36 8.31
N ALA A 9 -3.86 17.61 7.62
CA ALA A 9 -3.70 18.73 6.69
C ALA A 9 -4.64 18.64 5.47
N GLY A 10 -5.03 17.43 5.06
CA GLY A 10 -5.94 17.21 3.95
C GLY A 10 -6.44 15.77 3.86
N ARG A 11 -7.48 15.55 3.05
CA ARG A 11 -8.00 14.23 2.69
C ARG A 11 -8.60 14.26 1.30
N GLN A 12 -8.35 13.22 0.52
CA GLN A 12 -8.89 13.07 -0.82
C GLN A 12 -9.28 11.60 -1.05
N ALA A 13 -10.49 11.39 -1.56
CA ALA A 13 -10.94 10.05 -1.95
C ALA A 13 -10.36 9.66 -3.31
N SER A 14 -10.17 8.36 -3.53
CA SER A 14 -9.80 7.85 -4.85
C SER A 14 -10.87 8.20 -5.87
N ARG A 15 -10.47 8.59 -7.09
CA ARG A 15 -11.37 8.79 -8.24
C ARG A 15 -11.81 7.46 -8.87
N PHE A 16 -11.27 6.32 -8.42
CA PHE A 16 -11.54 4.98 -8.98
C PHE A 16 -11.25 4.83 -10.48
N ARG A 17 -10.42 5.72 -11.04
CA ARG A 17 -9.92 5.70 -12.42
C ARG A 17 -8.51 6.26 -12.46
N CYS A 18 -7.86 6.23 -13.63
CA CYS A 18 -6.61 6.96 -13.82
C CYS A 18 -6.86 8.47 -13.83
N LEU A 19 -5.88 9.21 -13.33
CA LEU A 19 -5.79 10.67 -13.40
C LEU A 19 -5.35 11.10 -14.79
N THR A 20 -5.78 12.27 -15.21
CA THR A 20 -5.09 13.01 -16.28
C THR A 20 -3.81 13.65 -15.73
N PRO A 21 -2.86 14.04 -16.59
CA PRO A 21 -1.67 14.78 -16.16
C PRO A 21 -2.01 16.06 -15.37
N GLU A 22 -3.07 16.76 -15.74
CA GLU A 22 -3.53 17.97 -15.06
C GLU A 22 -4.07 17.65 -13.66
N GLU A 23 -4.84 16.57 -13.52
CA GLU A 23 -5.35 16.12 -12.21
C GLU A 23 -4.23 15.61 -11.29
N ARG A 24 -3.17 15.02 -11.86
CA ARG A 24 -1.95 14.67 -11.12
C ARG A 24 -1.30 15.93 -10.57
N ASP A 25 -1.12 16.95 -11.41
CA ASP A 25 -0.46 18.20 -11.01
C ASP A 25 -1.30 18.97 -9.97
N GLU A 26 -2.63 18.97 -10.11
CA GLU A 26 -3.57 19.49 -9.10
C GLU A 26 -3.43 18.76 -7.77
N THR A 27 -3.34 17.42 -7.81
CA THR A 27 -3.17 16.59 -6.61
C THR A 27 -1.83 16.90 -5.92
N VAL A 28 -0.75 17.04 -6.69
CA VAL A 28 0.58 17.40 -6.16
C VAL A 28 0.56 18.78 -5.52
N ALA A 29 -0.02 19.78 -6.18
CA ALA A 29 -0.15 21.13 -5.64
C ALA A 29 -0.96 21.13 -4.34
N THR A 30 -2.11 20.46 -4.33
CA THR A 30 -2.97 20.32 -3.14
C THR A 30 -2.21 19.73 -1.95
N ILE A 31 -1.42 18.68 -2.17
CA ILE A 31 -0.65 18.04 -1.09
C ILE A 31 0.47 18.98 -0.61
N ARG A 32 1.23 19.60 -1.52
CA ARG A 32 2.34 20.51 -1.17
C ARG A 32 1.84 21.74 -0.39
N ASP A 33 0.75 22.34 -0.86
CA ASP A 33 0.18 23.56 -0.27
C ASP A 33 -0.51 23.29 1.08
N SER A 34 -0.86 22.03 1.37
CA SER A 34 -1.46 21.65 2.65
C SER A 34 -0.49 21.77 3.84
N GLY A 35 0.82 21.85 3.60
CA GLY A 35 1.83 21.83 4.66
C GLY A 35 1.98 20.48 5.36
N ALA A 36 1.42 19.40 4.79
CA ALA A 36 1.60 18.06 5.31
C ALA A 36 3.09 17.67 5.36
N SER A 37 3.48 16.89 6.37
CA SER A 37 4.84 16.33 6.48
C SER A 37 4.92 14.85 6.07
N ILE A 38 3.76 14.19 5.92
CA ILE A 38 3.64 12.78 5.55
C ILE A 38 2.36 12.53 4.75
N THR A 39 2.43 11.70 3.71
CA THR A 39 1.28 11.33 2.88
C THR A 39 0.94 9.86 3.06
N PHE A 40 -0.32 9.55 3.42
CA PHE A 40 -0.82 8.18 3.55
C PHE A 40 -1.70 7.80 2.36
N VAL A 41 -1.41 6.66 1.72
CA VAL A 41 -2.08 6.20 0.50
C VAL A 41 -2.81 4.89 0.76
N GLY A 42 -4.13 4.90 0.56
CA GLY A 42 -5.04 3.77 0.81
C GLY A 42 -5.70 3.20 -0.44
N LEU A 43 -5.00 3.18 -1.59
CA LEU A 43 -5.58 2.73 -2.88
C LEU A 43 -5.61 1.19 -3.03
N GLY A 44 -4.95 0.47 -2.13
CA GLY A 44 -4.78 -0.99 -2.20
C GLY A 44 -3.69 -1.40 -3.20
N CYS A 45 -3.18 -2.63 -3.03
CA CYS A 45 -2.13 -3.17 -3.89
C CYS A 45 -2.70 -3.68 -5.23
N PRO A 46 -2.06 -3.39 -6.38
CA PRO A 46 -0.77 -2.70 -6.54
C PRO A 46 -0.84 -1.18 -6.73
N ARG A 47 -2.05 -0.59 -6.72
CA ARG A 47 -2.29 0.81 -7.08
C ARG A 47 -1.55 1.80 -6.18
N GLN A 48 -1.52 1.53 -4.87
CA GLN A 48 -0.86 2.40 -3.90
C GLN A 48 0.66 2.39 -4.04
N GLU A 49 1.27 1.26 -4.39
CA GLU A 49 2.72 1.17 -4.59
C GLU A 49 3.12 1.88 -5.89
N VAL A 50 2.33 1.72 -6.95
CA VAL A 50 2.51 2.45 -8.21
C VAL A 50 2.34 3.95 -7.99
N TRP A 51 1.29 4.38 -7.29
CA TRP A 51 1.07 5.78 -6.96
C TRP A 51 2.23 6.37 -6.14
N ALA A 52 2.64 5.66 -5.08
CA ALA A 52 3.76 6.10 -4.27
C ALA A 52 5.05 6.21 -5.08
N TYR A 53 5.29 5.28 -6.01
CA TYR A 53 6.42 5.35 -6.93
C TYR A 53 6.31 6.59 -7.84
N GLU A 54 5.19 6.79 -8.55
CA GLU A 54 5.01 7.91 -9.50
C GLU A 54 5.10 9.27 -8.82
N PHE A 55 4.61 9.41 -7.59
CA PHE A 55 4.57 10.69 -6.87
C PHE A 55 5.81 10.96 -5.98
N ARG A 56 6.73 10.00 -5.83
CA ARG A 56 7.86 10.08 -4.87
C ARG A 56 8.74 11.32 -5.07
N ASP A 57 9.06 11.63 -6.33
CA ASP A 57 9.95 12.74 -6.68
C ASP A 57 9.17 14.07 -6.71
N LEU A 58 7.83 14.00 -6.78
CA LEU A 58 6.94 15.15 -6.82
C LEU A 58 6.59 15.67 -5.42
N LEU A 59 6.51 14.85 -4.39
CA LEU A 59 5.98 15.30 -3.09
C LEU A 59 7.04 15.75 -2.08
N SER A 60 8.33 15.49 -2.32
CA SER A 60 9.44 15.87 -1.41
C SER A 60 9.21 15.47 0.07
N MET A 61 8.43 14.41 0.30
CA MET A 61 8.02 13.95 1.63
C MET A 61 7.78 12.44 1.63
N PRO A 62 7.81 11.77 2.80
CA PRO A 62 7.51 10.35 2.88
C PRO A 62 6.07 10.02 2.45
N ILE A 63 5.94 9.03 1.57
CA ILE A 63 4.66 8.45 1.14
C ILE A 63 4.55 7.05 1.73
N LEU A 64 3.48 6.78 2.50
CA LEU A 64 3.23 5.47 3.09
C LEU A 64 1.99 4.82 2.48
N ALA A 65 2.19 3.69 1.82
CA ALA A 65 1.13 2.79 1.40
C ALA A 65 0.56 2.06 2.63
N VAL A 66 -0.66 2.40 3.04
CA VAL A 66 -1.29 1.86 4.27
C VAL A 66 -2.35 0.79 4.01
N GLY A 67 -2.68 0.53 2.75
CA GLY A 67 -3.68 -0.47 2.38
C GLY A 67 -5.01 -0.23 3.10
N ALA A 68 -5.46 -1.23 3.86
CA ALA A 68 -6.76 -1.23 4.53
C ALA A 68 -6.78 -0.50 5.89
N ALA A 69 -5.72 0.20 6.29
CA ALA A 69 -5.64 0.86 7.60
C ALA A 69 -6.83 1.81 7.86
N PHE A 70 -7.22 2.61 6.86
CA PHE A 70 -8.37 3.51 6.99
C PHE A 70 -9.67 2.75 7.26
N ASN A 71 -9.90 1.62 6.59
CA ASN A 71 -11.08 0.79 6.81
C ASN A 71 -11.12 0.20 8.22
N PHE A 72 -9.96 -0.17 8.79
CA PHE A 72 -9.89 -0.63 10.17
C PHE A 72 -10.19 0.50 11.16
N HIS A 73 -9.63 1.70 10.96
CA HIS A 73 -9.88 2.85 11.83
C HIS A 73 -11.31 3.40 11.71
N ALA A 74 -11.94 3.24 10.54
CA ALA A 74 -13.35 3.57 10.33
C ALA A 74 -14.32 2.48 10.84
N GLY A 75 -13.82 1.35 11.33
CA GLY A 75 -14.65 0.23 11.81
C GLY A 75 -15.33 -0.58 10.71
N LEU A 76 -14.95 -0.37 9.44
CA LEU A 76 -15.54 -1.03 8.28
C LEU A 76 -15.04 -2.47 8.10
N LEU A 77 -13.84 -2.77 8.59
CA LEU A 77 -13.26 -4.12 8.57
C LEU A 77 -13.04 -4.62 10.00
N PRO A 78 -13.58 -5.79 10.36
CA PRO A 78 -13.27 -6.39 11.65
C PRO A 78 -11.83 -6.94 11.67
N GLN A 79 -11.13 -6.65 12.76
CA GLN A 79 -9.82 -7.24 13.03
C GLN A 79 -9.98 -8.65 13.62
N ALA A 80 -8.93 -9.48 13.47
CA ALA A 80 -8.89 -10.77 14.14
C ALA A 80 -8.95 -10.57 15.67
N PRO A 81 -9.53 -11.51 16.44
CA PRO A 81 -9.45 -11.48 17.90
C PRO A 81 -8.00 -11.33 18.40
N PRO A 82 -7.74 -10.59 19.51
CA PRO A 82 -6.38 -10.33 19.99
C PRO A 82 -5.55 -11.60 20.25
N ALA A 83 -6.20 -12.70 20.64
CA ALA A 83 -5.52 -13.99 20.83
C ALA A 83 -4.95 -14.56 19.51
N LEU A 84 -5.66 -14.39 18.38
CA LEU A 84 -5.18 -14.81 17.07
C LEU A 84 -4.11 -13.86 16.54
N GLN A 85 -4.25 -12.55 16.75
CA GLN A 85 -3.23 -11.57 16.40
C GLN A 85 -1.89 -11.88 17.08
N ARG A 86 -1.90 -12.10 18.41
CA ARG A 86 -0.70 -12.43 19.19
C ARG A 86 -0.04 -13.76 18.79
N ARG A 87 -0.78 -14.68 18.17
CA ARG A 87 -0.27 -15.95 17.65
C ARG A 87 0.20 -15.87 16.19
N GLY A 88 0.14 -14.68 15.58
CA GLY A 88 0.44 -14.50 14.16
C GLY A 88 -0.59 -15.16 13.22
N MET A 89 -1.78 -15.50 13.71
CA MET A 89 -2.83 -16.21 12.97
C MET A 89 -3.84 -15.26 12.29
N GLU A 90 -3.53 -13.96 12.24
CA GLU A 90 -4.42 -12.99 11.60
C GLU A 90 -4.61 -13.28 10.10
N TRP A 91 -3.58 -13.80 9.42
CA TRP A 91 -3.69 -14.20 8.02
C TRP A 91 -4.75 -15.30 7.84
N ALA A 92 -4.78 -16.32 8.72
CA ALA A 92 -5.75 -17.41 8.62
C ALA A 92 -7.19 -16.90 8.83
N TYR A 93 -7.38 -16.03 9.83
CA TYR A 93 -8.66 -15.35 10.06
C TYR A 93 -9.11 -14.56 8.82
N ARG A 94 -8.21 -13.79 8.21
CA ARG A 94 -8.52 -13.02 6.98
C ARG A 94 -8.84 -13.92 5.81
N LEU A 95 -8.12 -15.04 5.64
CA LEU A 95 -8.39 -16.01 4.58
C LEU A 95 -9.79 -16.62 4.74
N MET A 96 -10.19 -16.98 5.97
CA MET A 96 -11.52 -17.52 6.22
C MET A 96 -12.64 -16.52 5.89
N ARG A 97 -12.39 -15.21 6.07
CA ARG A 97 -13.39 -14.16 5.81
C ARG A 97 -13.42 -13.66 4.37
N GLU A 98 -12.28 -13.67 3.69
CA GLU A 98 -12.15 -13.22 2.30
C GLU A 98 -11.51 -14.29 1.41
N PRO A 99 -12.02 -15.55 1.40
CA PRO A 99 -11.35 -16.67 0.78
C PRO A 99 -11.12 -16.43 -0.71
N ARG A 100 -12.15 -15.95 -1.43
CA ARG A 100 -12.08 -15.63 -2.87
C ARG A 100 -11.00 -14.62 -3.23
N ARG A 101 -10.70 -13.68 -2.34
CA ARG A 101 -9.73 -12.61 -2.57
C ARG A 101 -8.31 -13.03 -2.18
N LEU A 102 -8.15 -13.75 -1.06
CA LEU A 102 -6.84 -13.98 -0.45
C LEU A 102 -6.23 -15.36 -0.75
N TRP A 103 -7.00 -16.34 -1.23
CA TRP A 103 -6.48 -17.69 -1.44
C TRP A 103 -5.28 -17.74 -2.38
N LYS A 104 -5.33 -17.04 -3.53
CA LYS A 104 -4.21 -16.98 -4.49
C LYS A 104 -2.96 -16.42 -3.83
N ARG A 105 -3.13 -15.36 -3.03
CA ARG A 105 -2.01 -14.71 -2.35
C ARG A 105 -1.36 -15.67 -1.35
N TYR A 106 -2.15 -16.38 -0.55
CA TYR A 106 -1.59 -17.19 0.54
C TYR A 106 -1.15 -18.58 0.12
N LEU A 107 -1.79 -19.19 -0.86
CA LEU A 107 -1.47 -20.55 -1.29
C LEU A 107 -0.53 -20.60 -2.49
N LEU A 108 -0.43 -19.52 -3.28
CA LEU A 108 0.46 -19.49 -4.46
C LEU A 108 1.58 -18.45 -4.28
N LEU A 109 1.23 -17.19 -4.05
CA LEU A 109 2.23 -16.11 -4.04
C LEU A 109 3.15 -16.15 -2.82
N ASN A 110 2.61 -16.43 -1.63
CA ASN A 110 3.41 -16.51 -0.40
C ASN A 110 4.43 -17.66 -0.45
N PRO A 111 4.07 -18.92 -0.82
CA PRO A 111 5.06 -19.98 -0.99
C PRO A 111 6.10 -19.66 -2.06
N LEU A 112 5.68 -19.09 -3.19
CA LEU A 112 6.62 -18.64 -4.22
C LEU A 112 7.62 -17.62 -3.68
N TYR A 113 7.15 -16.62 -2.94
CA TYR A 113 8.00 -15.62 -2.30
C TYR A 113 8.98 -16.26 -1.31
N VAL A 114 8.52 -17.17 -0.45
CA VAL A 114 9.38 -17.88 0.50
C VAL A 114 10.44 -18.70 -0.25
N THR A 115 10.07 -19.42 -1.31
CA THR A 115 11.02 -20.15 -2.14
C THR A 115 12.07 -19.24 -2.76
N LEU A 116 11.66 -18.11 -3.34
CA LEU A 116 12.60 -17.13 -3.92
C LEU A 116 13.53 -16.53 -2.85
N LEU A 117 12.99 -16.24 -1.66
CA LEU A 117 13.76 -15.76 -0.53
C LEU A 117 14.79 -16.79 -0.05
N LEU A 118 14.40 -18.06 0.03
CA LEU A 118 15.31 -19.15 0.41
C LEU A 118 16.40 -19.38 -0.64
N LEU A 119 16.07 -19.29 -1.93
CA LEU A 119 17.05 -19.37 -3.02
C LEU A 119 18.04 -18.18 -3.02
N GLN A 120 17.54 -16.98 -2.68
CA GLN A 120 18.39 -15.79 -2.45
C GLN A 120 19.32 -16.01 -1.27
N TRP A 121 18.78 -16.47 -0.14
CA TRP A 121 19.52 -16.66 1.10
C TRP A 121 20.60 -17.75 0.97
N SER A 122 20.31 -18.84 0.26
CA SER A 122 21.30 -19.89 -0.04
C SER A 122 22.31 -19.51 -1.12
N ARG A 123 22.16 -18.33 -1.74
CA ARG A 123 22.93 -17.87 -2.92
C ARG A 123 22.78 -18.77 -4.15
N ALA A 124 21.86 -19.73 -4.15
CA ALA A 124 21.55 -20.56 -5.32
C ALA A 124 20.96 -19.73 -6.47
N ARG A 125 20.34 -18.59 -6.14
CA ARG A 125 19.89 -17.59 -7.11
C ARG A 125 20.18 -16.22 -6.53
N VAL A 126 20.80 -15.32 -7.29
CA VAL A 126 21.00 -13.92 -6.88
C VAL A 126 20.06 -13.03 -7.70
N ILE A 127 19.11 -12.42 -7.01
CA ILE A 127 18.21 -11.38 -7.51
C ILE A 127 18.83 -10.05 -7.09
N ASP A 128 19.32 -9.30 -8.06
CA ASP A 128 19.82 -7.94 -7.84
C ASP A 128 18.64 -6.96 -7.87
N PRO A 129 18.31 -6.27 -6.77
CA PRO A 129 17.24 -5.27 -6.78
C PRO A 129 17.57 -4.06 -7.67
N HIS A 130 18.85 -3.79 -7.95
CA HIS A 130 19.28 -2.68 -8.79
C HIS A 130 19.24 -2.98 -10.28
N SER A 131 19.11 -4.25 -10.66
CA SER A 131 18.95 -4.65 -12.07
C SER A 131 17.52 -4.49 -12.59
N ALA A 132 16.59 -4.02 -11.76
CA ALA A 132 15.21 -3.79 -12.16
C ALA A 132 15.11 -2.62 -13.14
N THR A 133 14.39 -2.82 -14.24
CA THR A 133 14.08 -1.74 -15.18
C THR A 133 12.94 -0.89 -14.66
N PRO A 134 13.09 0.45 -14.61
CA PRO A 134 11.97 1.34 -14.30
C PRO A 134 10.80 1.14 -15.27
N PRO A 135 9.55 1.35 -14.83
CA PRO A 135 8.40 1.32 -15.72
C PRO A 135 8.55 2.39 -16.82
N LYS A 136 8.17 2.05 -18.05
CA LYS A 136 8.31 2.93 -19.22
C LYS A 136 7.31 4.10 -19.24
N GLN A 137 6.19 3.96 -18.54
CA GLN A 137 5.10 4.92 -18.54
C GLN A 137 4.44 4.96 -17.17
N GLU A 138 3.92 6.13 -16.81
CA GLU A 138 3.06 6.32 -15.64
C GLU A 138 1.67 5.77 -15.96
N ILE A 139 1.06 5.09 -14.99
CA ILE A 139 -0.32 4.60 -15.03
C ILE A 139 -1.26 5.67 -14.46
N LEU A 140 -0.78 6.50 -13.54
CA LEU A 140 -1.51 7.61 -12.92
C LEU A 140 -2.77 7.13 -12.20
N TYR A 141 -2.67 6.20 -11.26
CA TYR A 141 -3.85 5.81 -10.48
C TYR A 141 -4.43 7.00 -9.70
N GLY A 142 -5.73 7.20 -9.77
CA GLY A 142 -6.45 8.25 -9.03
C GLY A 142 -7.16 7.76 -7.79
#